data_AF-A0A1A2DTU1-F1
#
_entry.id   AF-A0A1A2DTU1-F1
#
_cell.length_a   1.000
_cell.length_b   1.000
_cell.length_c   1.000
_cell.angle_alpha   90.00
_cell.angle_beta   90.00
_cell.angle_gamma   90.00
#
_symmetry.space_group_name_H-M   'P 1'
#
loop_
_entity.id
_entity.type
_entity.pdbx_description
1 polymer ?
#
loop_
_entity_poly.entity_id
_entity_poly.type
_entity_poly.pdbx_seq_one_letter_code
_entity_poly.pdbx_strand_id
1 'polypeptide(L)'
;MFIGEQDWERLRSYLSADFRQGPGVEQAPKVVFALVSSLVSPDEIVTGHSDYVPAQSTTTWRTWILTHTSIAYVEVLFDAELYTSEAESLQGQYREKPPQLKVVAAWVRPMSDVSGLEIEAVSQVLLDGWFVSLARLRFRGHTELFDLPSQQGLHGDQRVRSDAFYRELRDRIFN
;
A
#
# COMPACT_ATOMS: atom_id res chain seq x y z
N MET A 1 8.72 -8.50 -19.42
CA MET A 1 7.30 -8.73 -19.08
C MET A 1 6.54 -7.51 -19.55
N PHE A 2 5.55 -7.66 -20.41
CA PHE A 2 4.70 -6.55 -20.87
C PHE A 2 3.43 -6.54 -20.02
N ILE A 3 3.13 -5.42 -19.39
CA ILE A 3 1.88 -5.22 -18.63
C ILE A 3 0.81 -4.83 -19.64
N GLY A 4 -0.23 -5.64 -19.78
CA GLY A 4 -1.37 -5.35 -20.64
C GLY A 4 -2.31 -4.30 -20.04
N GLU A 5 -3.26 -3.81 -20.83
CA GLU A 5 -4.28 -2.85 -20.36
C GLU A 5 -5.16 -3.45 -19.24
N GLN A 6 -5.50 -4.74 -19.34
CA GLN A 6 -6.24 -5.45 -18.30
C GLN A 6 -5.45 -5.58 -17.00
N ASP A 7 -4.15 -5.88 -17.08
CA ASP A 7 -3.27 -5.92 -15.91
C ASP A 7 -3.22 -4.56 -15.23
N TRP A 8 -3.20 -3.50 -16.02
CA TRP A 8 -3.18 -2.12 -15.56
C TRP A 8 -4.45 -1.75 -14.79
N GLU A 9 -5.63 -2.05 -15.35
CA GLU A 9 -6.91 -1.82 -14.67
C GLU A 9 -7.03 -2.61 -13.37
N ARG A 10 -6.55 -3.86 -13.38
CA ARG A 10 -6.54 -4.71 -12.19
C ARG A 10 -5.65 -4.15 -11.10
N LEU A 11 -4.40 -3.80 -11.43
CA LEU A 11 -3.47 -3.18 -10.50
C LEU A 11 -4.02 -1.86 -9.96
N ARG A 12 -4.69 -1.05 -10.79
CA ARG A 12 -5.30 0.21 -10.36
C ARG A 12 -6.31 0.00 -9.24
N SER A 13 -7.08 -1.09 -9.29
CA SER A 13 -8.05 -1.43 -8.23
C SER A 13 -7.39 -1.73 -6.87
N TYR A 14 -6.16 -2.26 -6.89
CA TYR A 14 -5.39 -2.60 -5.69
C TYR A 14 -4.47 -1.47 -5.19
N LEU A 15 -4.04 -0.58 -6.09
CA LEU A 15 -3.09 0.50 -5.84
C LEU A 15 -3.74 1.87 -5.64
N SER A 16 -5.05 1.86 -5.40
CA SER A 16 -5.79 3.04 -4.98
C SER A 16 -5.50 3.29 -3.51
N ALA A 17 -4.88 4.43 -3.19
CA ALA A 17 -4.60 4.82 -1.83
C ALA A 17 -5.75 5.59 -1.19
N ASP A 18 -5.91 5.33 0.10
CA ASP A 18 -6.81 6.07 0.95
C ASP A 18 -6.12 7.36 1.40
N PHE A 19 -6.69 8.53 1.06
CA PHE A 19 -6.13 9.78 1.52
C PHE A 19 -6.47 10.02 2.99
N ARG A 20 -5.46 9.95 3.87
CA ARG A 20 -5.63 10.09 5.33
C ARG A 20 -6.22 11.43 5.79
N GLN A 21 -6.27 12.45 4.94
CA GLN A 21 -6.72 13.81 5.30
C GLN A 21 -7.87 14.35 4.44
N GLY A 22 -8.55 13.51 3.64
CA GLY A 22 -9.67 13.98 2.83
C GLY A 22 -10.54 12.86 2.27
N PRO A 23 -11.73 13.20 1.73
CA PRO A 23 -12.73 12.23 1.28
C PRO A 23 -12.37 11.53 -0.05
N GLY A 24 -11.14 11.68 -0.55
CA GLY A 24 -10.71 11.20 -1.86
C GLY A 24 -10.03 9.84 -1.83
N VAL A 25 -10.16 9.12 -2.95
CA VAL A 25 -9.32 7.95 -3.27
C VAL A 25 -8.33 8.40 -4.33
N GLU A 26 -7.04 8.34 -4.01
CA GLU A 26 -5.97 8.78 -4.89
C GLU A 26 -5.29 7.59 -5.55
N GLN A 27 -4.92 7.73 -6.81
CA GLN A 27 -4.18 6.68 -7.51
C GLN A 27 -2.67 6.89 -7.38
N ALA A 28 -1.93 5.81 -7.17
CA ALA A 28 -0.48 5.88 -7.15
C ALA A 28 0.09 6.36 -8.50
N PRO A 29 1.24 7.06 -8.53
CA PRO A 29 1.95 7.36 -9.77
C PRO A 29 2.31 6.09 -10.54
N LYS A 30 2.41 6.17 -11.87
CA LYS A 30 2.62 4.98 -12.73
C LYS A 30 3.86 4.17 -12.37
N VAL A 31 4.91 4.82 -11.86
CA VAL A 31 6.13 4.11 -11.46
C VAL A 31 5.91 3.16 -10.28
N VAL A 32 4.97 3.46 -9.37
CA VAL A 32 4.61 2.55 -8.26
C VAL A 32 4.00 1.27 -8.82
N PHE A 33 3.14 1.37 -9.83
CA PHE A 33 2.56 0.22 -10.52
C PHE A 33 3.65 -0.63 -11.18
N ALA A 34 4.61 0.01 -11.86
CA ALA A 34 5.72 -0.70 -12.48
C ALA A 34 6.58 -1.45 -11.46
N LEU A 35 6.86 -0.83 -10.31
CA LEU A 35 7.59 -1.46 -9.22
C LEU A 35 6.85 -2.66 -8.65
N VAL A 36 5.56 -2.52 -8.36
CA VAL A 36 4.72 -3.64 -7.87
C VAL A 36 4.70 -4.80 -8.87
N SER A 37 4.48 -4.49 -10.15
CA SER A 37 4.46 -5.50 -11.22
C SER A 37 5.81 -6.17 -11.45
N SER A 38 6.91 -5.54 -11.02
CA SER A 38 8.25 -6.15 -11.07
C SER A 38 8.49 -7.15 -9.94
N LEU A 39 7.70 -7.07 -8.86
CA LEU A 39 7.81 -7.93 -7.68
C LEU A 39 6.83 -9.10 -7.71
N VAL A 40 5.61 -8.87 -8.19
CA VAL A 40 4.53 -9.86 -8.16
C VAL A 40 3.77 -9.88 -9.48
N SER A 41 3.34 -11.08 -9.90
CA SER A 41 2.46 -11.21 -11.05
C SER A 41 1.08 -10.65 -10.72
N PRO A 42 0.47 -9.80 -11.58
CA PRO A 42 -0.87 -9.26 -11.36
C PRO A 42 -1.96 -10.34 -11.15
N ASP A 43 -1.77 -11.52 -11.75
CA ASP A 43 -2.69 -12.66 -11.63
C ASP A 43 -2.62 -13.37 -10.28
N GLU A 44 -1.56 -13.17 -9.52
CA GLU A 44 -1.39 -13.76 -8.19
C GLU A 44 -1.91 -12.84 -7.06
N ILE A 45 -2.28 -11.60 -7.39
CA ILE A 45 -2.72 -10.61 -6.41
C ILE A 45 -4.14 -10.93 -5.94
N VAL A 46 -4.25 -11.14 -4.64
CA VAL A 46 -5.51 -11.37 -3.93
C VAL A 46 -6.12 -10.05 -3.51
N THR A 47 -5.30 -9.19 -2.91
CA THR A 47 -5.71 -7.86 -2.46
C THR A 47 -4.49 -6.97 -2.29
N GLY A 48 -4.71 -5.66 -2.23
CA GLY A 48 -3.68 -4.67 -2.02
C GLY A 48 -4.20 -3.52 -1.16
N HIS A 49 -3.26 -2.84 -0.54
CA HIS A 49 -3.52 -1.58 0.13
C HIS A 49 -2.38 -0.63 -0.18
N SER A 50 -2.72 0.61 -0.50
CA SER A 50 -1.75 1.68 -0.66
C SER A 50 -2.10 2.81 0.30
N ASP A 51 -1.09 3.45 0.84
CA ASP A 51 -1.23 4.76 1.46
C ASP A 51 -0.17 5.71 0.92
N TYR A 52 -0.39 7.00 1.14
CA TYR A 52 0.64 7.98 0.90
C TYR A 52 0.67 9.01 2.02
N VAL A 53 1.86 9.54 2.26
CA VAL A 53 2.12 10.55 3.28
C VAL A 53 2.75 11.75 2.59
N PRO A 54 2.02 12.85 2.39
CA PRO A 54 2.62 14.09 1.93
C PRO A 54 3.43 14.73 3.07
N ALA A 55 4.55 15.34 2.71
CA ALA A 55 5.33 16.20 3.57
C ALA A 55 5.76 17.44 2.76
N GLN A 56 6.36 18.42 3.42
CA GLN A 56 6.83 19.62 2.74
C GLN A 56 7.80 19.24 1.62
N SER A 57 7.40 19.49 0.38
CA SER A 57 8.15 19.18 -0.85
C SER A 57 8.39 17.69 -1.16
N THR A 58 7.77 16.74 -0.44
CA THR A 58 7.93 15.31 -0.73
C THR A 58 6.63 14.53 -0.55
N THR A 59 6.57 13.36 -1.18
CA THR A 59 5.46 12.41 -1.01
C THR A 59 6.02 11.01 -0.92
N THR A 60 5.69 10.30 0.15
CA THR A 60 6.01 8.87 0.28
C THR A 60 4.78 8.04 -0.05
N TRP A 61 4.88 7.14 -1.01
CA TRP A 61 3.91 6.10 -1.28
C TRP A 61 4.35 4.79 -0.65
N ARG A 62 3.44 4.12 0.06
CA ARG A 62 3.64 2.77 0.58
C ARG A 62 2.55 1.87 0.05
N THR A 63 2.93 0.69 -0.38
CA THR A 63 2.03 -0.26 -0.99
C THR A 63 2.33 -1.65 -0.45
N TRP A 64 1.29 -2.30 0.03
CA TRP A 64 1.29 -3.67 0.52
C TRP A 64 0.42 -4.50 -0.42
N ILE A 65 0.98 -5.56 -0.99
CA ILE A 65 0.26 -6.47 -1.88
C ILE A 65 0.28 -7.86 -1.29
N LEU A 66 -0.90 -8.46 -1.13
CA LEU A 66 -1.04 -9.86 -0.75
C LEU A 66 -1.26 -10.71 -1.99
N THR A 67 -0.43 -11.74 -2.12
CA THR A 67 -0.64 -12.81 -3.08
C THR A 67 -1.19 -14.05 -2.39
N HIS A 68 -1.33 -15.15 -3.13
CA HIS A 68 -1.71 -16.43 -2.53
C HIS A 68 -0.68 -16.96 -1.52
N THR A 69 0.61 -16.65 -1.70
CA THR A 69 1.70 -17.28 -0.93
C THR A 69 2.61 -16.28 -0.24
N SER A 70 2.52 -14.99 -0.55
CA SER A 70 3.50 -13.98 -0.15
C SER A 70 2.84 -12.62 0.10
N ILE A 71 3.58 -11.73 0.76
CA ILE A 71 3.31 -10.29 0.81
C ILE A 71 4.47 -9.57 0.13
N ALA A 72 4.13 -8.63 -0.74
CA ALA A 72 5.08 -7.69 -1.31
C ALA A 72 4.87 -6.32 -0.69
N TYR A 73 5.98 -5.59 -0.52
CA TYR A 73 5.98 -4.22 -0.04
C TYR A 73 6.84 -3.35 -0.93
N VAL A 74 6.30 -2.17 -1.26
CA VAL A 74 7.00 -1.13 -1.99
C VAL A 74 6.82 0.19 -1.26
N GLU A 75 7.93 0.88 -1.01
CA GLU A 75 7.96 2.24 -0.49
C GLU A 75 8.80 3.13 -1.40
N VAL A 76 8.18 4.20 -1.88
CA VAL A 76 8.80 5.14 -2.83
C VAL A 76 8.63 6.56 -2.31
N LEU A 77 9.74 7.27 -2.20
CA LEU A 77 9.78 8.69 -1.90
C LEU A 77 9.94 9.48 -3.20
N PHE A 78 9.06 10.46 -3.40
CA PHE A 78 9.14 11.45 -4.47
C PHE A 78 9.52 12.82 -3.92
N ASP A 79 10.37 13.56 -4.62
CA ASP A 79 10.74 14.95 -4.29
C ASP A 79 9.69 15.99 -4.75
N ALA A 80 8.41 15.62 -4.62
CA ALA A 80 7.27 16.46 -4.92
C ALA A 80 6.18 16.29 -3.87
N GLU A 81 5.58 17.38 -3.42
CA GLU A 81 4.43 17.38 -2.51
C GLU A 81 3.16 16.94 -3.26
N LEU A 82 2.32 16.13 -2.61
CA LEU A 82 1.06 15.61 -3.14
C LEU A 82 1.20 14.93 -4.52
N TYR A 83 2.29 14.19 -4.74
CA TYR A 83 2.55 13.54 -6.01
C TYR A 83 1.68 12.28 -6.19
N THR A 84 0.57 12.41 -6.91
CA THR A 84 -0.39 11.34 -7.25
C THR A 84 -0.43 11.07 -8.76
N SER A 85 -1.19 10.06 -9.22
CA SER A 85 -1.41 9.82 -10.65
C SER A 85 -2.07 11.00 -11.37
N GLU A 86 -2.96 11.71 -10.67
CA GLU A 86 -3.58 12.92 -11.20
C GLU A 86 -2.52 14.03 -11.35
N ALA A 87 -1.68 14.26 -10.35
CA ALA A 87 -0.58 15.21 -10.43
C ALA A 87 0.39 14.89 -11.58
N GLU A 88 0.75 13.60 -11.75
CA GLU A 88 1.57 13.08 -12.86
C GLU A 88 0.93 13.34 -14.24
N SER A 89 -0.41 13.32 -14.33
CA SER A 89 -1.14 13.48 -15.59
C SER A 89 -1.41 14.93 -15.97
N LEU A 90 -1.76 15.78 -14.98
CA LEU A 90 -2.21 17.16 -15.16
C LEU A 90 -1.07 18.17 -15.25
N GLN A 91 0.01 17.98 -14.52
CA GLN A 91 1.04 19.00 -14.44
C GLN A 91 2.05 18.84 -15.58
N GLY A 92 1.93 19.70 -16.61
CA GLY A 92 2.90 19.77 -17.71
C GLY A 92 4.36 19.86 -17.24
N GLN A 93 4.59 20.45 -16.05
CA GLN A 93 5.92 20.53 -15.43
C GLN A 93 6.56 19.15 -15.15
N TYR A 94 5.77 18.13 -14.81
CA TYR A 94 6.30 16.77 -14.57
C TYR A 94 6.52 15.97 -15.85
N ARG A 95 5.93 16.39 -16.98
CA ARG A 95 6.25 15.78 -18.28
C ARG A 95 7.64 16.18 -18.77
N GLU A 96 8.05 17.42 -18.51
CA GLU A 96 9.38 17.92 -18.90
C GLU A 96 10.45 17.62 -17.85
N LYS A 97 10.06 17.65 -16.57
CA LYS A 97 10.97 17.37 -15.44
C LYS A 97 10.23 16.55 -14.38
N PRO A 98 10.18 15.21 -14.52
CA PRO A 98 9.55 14.37 -13.51
C PRO A 98 10.27 14.52 -12.16
N PRO A 99 9.54 14.36 -11.04
CA PRO A 99 10.16 14.33 -9.72
C PRO A 99 11.24 13.26 -9.65
N GLN A 100 12.34 13.54 -8.96
CA GLN A 100 13.26 12.48 -8.54
C GLN A 100 12.52 11.52 -7.61
N LEU A 101 12.81 10.24 -7.82
CA LEU A 101 12.29 9.17 -6.98
C LEU A 101 13.42 8.43 -6.29
N LYS A 102 13.13 7.95 -5.09
CA LYS A 102 13.98 7.02 -4.35
C LYS A 102 13.12 5.85 -3.89
N VAL A 103 13.49 4.64 -4.31
CA VAL A 103 12.91 3.41 -3.75
C VAL A 103 13.52 3.22 -2.36
N VAL A 104 12.72 3.40 -1.32
CA VAL A 104 13.12 3.25 0.08
C VAL A 104 13.15 1.77 0.45
N ALA A 105 12.13 1.03 0.02
CA ALA A 105 12.03 -0.41 0.20
C ALA A 105 11.30 -1.06 -0.98
N ALA A 106 11.74 -2.24 -1.38
CA ALA A 106 11.05 -3.10 -2.34
C ALA A 106 11.43 -4.55 -2.05
N TRP A 107 10.46 -5.36 -1.65
CA TRP A 107 10.72 -6.77 -1.32
C TRP A 107 9.46 -7.62 -1.40
N VAL A 108 9.66 -8.94 -1.46
CA VAL A 108 8.61 -9.97 -1.36
C VAL A 108 9.02 -10.96 -0.27
N ARG A 109 8.08 -11.33 0.60
CA ARG A 109 8.31 -12.31 1.67
C ARG A 109 7.20 -13.38 1.68
N PRO A 110 7.54 -14.66 1.80
CA PRO A 110 6.56 -15.72 1.94
C PRO A 110 5.71 -15.56 3.21
N MET A 111 4.41 -15.86 3.11
CA MET A 111 3.51 -15.96 4.27
C MET A 111 3.96 -17.06 5.24
N SER A 112 4.56 -18.13 4.73
CA SER A 112 5.12 -19.23 5.55
C SER A 112 6.25 -18.79 6.49
N ASP A 113 6.86 -17.63 6.22
CA ASP A 113 7.93 -17.08 7.05
C ASP A 113 7.39 -16.19 8.17
N VAL A 114 6.09 -15.87 8.20
CA VAL A 114 5.49 -15.10 9.30
C VAL A 114 5.64 -15.89 10.60
N SER A 115 6.36 -15.31 11.56
CA SER A 115 6.63 -15.90 12.88
C SER A 115 5.88 -15.21 14.01
N GLY A 116 5.23 -14.07 13.73
CA GLY A 116 4.40 -13.38 14.70
C GLY A 116 3.60 -12.23 14.08
N LEU A 117 2.46 -11.96 14.71
CA LEU A 117 1.61 -10.79 14.48
C LEU A 117 1.52 -10.04 15.81
N GLU A 118 1.97 -8.79 15.83
CA GLU A 118 1.95 -7.92 17.00
C GLU A 118 0.92 -6.81 16.79
N ILE A 119 0.01 -6.65 17.75
CA ILE A 119 -0.95 -5.55 17.77
C ILE A 119 -0.45 -4.54 18.81
N GLU A 120 0.07 -3.41 18.33
CA GLU A 120 0.69 -2.38 19.17
C GLU A 120 -0.36 -1.55 19.91
N ALA A 121 -1.43 -1.18 19.21
CA ALA A 121 -2.51 -0.39 19.78
C ALA A 121 -3.84 -0.78 19.16
N VAL A 122 -4.89 -0.77 19.97
CA VAL A 122 -6.28 -0.85 19.53
C VAL A 122 -6.98 0.39 20.07
N SER A 123 -7.50 1.24 19.19
CA SER A 123 -8.23 2.44 19.56
C SER A 123 -9.66 2.37 19.03
N GLN A 124 -10.64 2.62 19.89
CA GLN A 124 -12.03 2.73 19.45
C GLN A 124 -12.26 4.10 18.80
N VAL A 125 -12.78 4.11 17.57
CA VAL A 125 -13.28 5.32 16.94
C VAL A 125 -14.65 5.61 17.54
N LEU A 126 -14.71 6.66 18.37
CA LEU A 126 -15.80 7.01 19.29
C LEU A 126 -17.20 7.13 18.67
N LEU A 127 -17.33 7.19 17.34
CA LEU A 127 -18.60 7.47 16.66
C LEU A 127 -19.25 6.25 15.98
N ASP A 128 -18.49 5.22 15.62
CA ASP A 128 -18.99 4.13 14.76
C ASP A 128 -18.82 2.72 15.33
N GLY A 129 -18.31 2.58 16.57
CA GLY A 129 -18.02 1.27 17.17
C GLY A 129 -16.91 0.50 16.45
N TRP A 130 -16.15 1.16 15.58
CA TRP A 130 -15.03 0.60 14.84
C TRP A 130 -13.72 0.72 15.62
N PHE A 131 -12.82 -0.23 15.44
CA PHE A 131 -11.52 -0.26 16.10
C PHE A 131 -10.42 -0.06 15.07
N VAL A 132 -9.49 0.83 15.35
CA VAL A 132 -8.25 1.01 14.58
C VAL A 132 -7.17 0.20 15.27
N SER A 133 -6.53 -0.71 14.55
CA SER A 133 -5.31 -1.38 15.02
C SER A 133 -4.07 -0.87 14.31
N LEU A 134 -3.00 -0.67 15.08
CA LEU A 134 -1.64 -0.65 14.54
C LEU A 134 -1.07 -2.05 14.69
N ALA A 135 -0.84 -2.71 13.56
CA ALA A 135 -0.39 -4.09 13.53
C ALA A 135 0.98 -4.18 12.83
N ARG A 136 1.80 -5.12 13.29
CA ARG A 136 3.12 -5.40 12.76
C ARG A 136 3.32 -6.90 12.55
N LEU A 137 4.04 -7.27 11.50
CA LEU A 137 4.48 -8.64 11.26
C LEU A 137 5.93 -8.85 11.65
N ARG A 138 6.22 -10.03 12.20
CA ARG A 138 7.58 -10.55 12.32
C ARG A 138 7.77 -11.67 11.31
N PHE A 139 8.88 -11.64 10.58
CA PHE A 139 9.27 -12.71 9.68
C PHE A 139 10.45 -13.50 10.27
N ARG A 140 10.50 -14.81 10.03
CA ARG A 140 11.61 -15.67 10.42
C ARG A 140 12.89 -15.17 9.76
N GLY A 141 13.97 -15.10 10.53
CA GLY A 141 15.26 -14.58 10.05
C GLY A 141 15.36 -13.05 10.00
N HIS A 142 14.31 -12.33 10.38
CA HIS A 142 14.31 -10.87 10.49
C HIS A 142 14.07 -10.42 11.94
N THR A 143 14.91 -9.52 12.43
CA THR A 143 14.77 -8.91 13.76
C THR A 143 13.78 -7.75 13.75
N GLU A 144 13.64 -7.09 12.60
CA GLU A 144 12.76 -5.95 12.41
C GLU A 144 11.29 -6.38 12.33
N LEU A 145 10.44 -5.58 12.96
CA LEU A 145 9.00 -5.65 12.79
C LEU A 145 8.60 -4.85 11.55
N PHE A 146 7.69 -5.41 10.77
CA PHE A 146 7.17 -4.78 9.57
C PHE A 146 5.79 -4.19 9.84
N ASP A 147 5.66 -2.88 9.65
CA ASP A 147 4.37 -2.20 9.78
C ASP A 147 3.39 -2.65 8.70
N LEU A 148 2.19 -3.05 9.13
CA LEU A 148 1.05 -3.24 8.26
C LEU A 148 0.34 -1.90 8.00
N PRO A 149 -0.51 -1.81 6.97
CA PRO A 149 -1.23 -0.59 6.70
C PRO A 149 -2.02 -0.09 7.91
N SER A 150 -1.84 1.17 8.29
CA SER A 150 -2.62 1.75 9.39
C SER A 150 -4.05 2.01 8.94
N GLN A 151 -5.01 1.71 9.80
CA GLN A 151 -6.41 2.06 9.56
C GLN A 151 -6.77 3.46 10.12
N GLN A 152 -5.79 4.19 10.69
CA GLN A 152 -6.05 5.49 11.28
C GLN A 152 -6.46 6.51 10.23
N GLY A 153 -7.59 7.18 10.46
CA GLY A 153 -8.12 8.22 9.56
C GLY A 153 -8.82 7.68 8.32
N LEU A 154 -9.03 6.36 8.21
CA LEU A 154 -9.84 5.78 7.14
C LEU A 154 -11.34 5.96 7.42
N HIS A 155 -12.12 6.19 6.35
CA HIS A 155 -13.57 6.38 6.41
C HIS A 155 -14.29 5.66 5.25
N GLY A 156 -15.55 5.26 5.45
CA GLY A 156 -16.39 4.66 4.40
C GLY A 156 -15.72 3.47 3.70
N ASP A 157 -15.67 3.50 2.36
CA ASP A 157 -15.11 2.43 1.52
C ASP A 157 -13.63 2.14 1.80
N GLN A 158 -12.88 3.13 2.29
CA GLN A 158 -11.48 2.98 2.68
C GLN A 158 -11.34 1.95 3.82
N ARG A 159 -12.24 2.02 4.81
CA ARG A 159 -12.29 1.04 5.91
C ARG A 159 -12.60 -0.36 5.39
N VAL A 160 -13.57 -0.47 4.48
CA VAL A 160 -13.97 -1.76 3.91
C VAL A 160 -12.81 -2.43 3.18
N ARG A 161 -12.04 -1.67 2.38
CA ARG A 161 -10.83 -2.17 1.71
C ARG A 161 -9.75 -2.59 2.70
N SER A 162 -9.50 -1.76 3.70
CA SER A 162 -8.53 -2.08 4.75
C SER A 162 -8.91 -3.34 5.53
N ASP A 163 -10.17 -3.48 5.95
CA ASP A 163 -10.68 -4.67 6.64
C ASP A 163 -10.60 -5.92 5.76
N ALA A 164 -10.85 -5.79 4.46
CA ALA A 164 -10.68 -6.89 3.50
C ALA A 164 -9.20 -7.32 3.42
N PHE A 165 -8.27 -6.36 3.38
CA PHE A 165 -6.83 -6.66 3.41
C PHE A 165 -6.43 -7.43 4.69
N TYR A 166 -6.84 -6.94 5.86
CA TYR A 166 -6.53 -7.59 7.13
C TYR A 166 -7.18 -8.97 7.28
N ARG A 167 -8.39 -9.15 6.74
CA ARG A 167 -9.07 -10.45 6.71
C ARG A 167 -8.27 -11.46 5.88
N GLU A 168 -7.92 -11.10 4.66
CA GLU A 168 -7.14 -11.97 3.77
C GLU A 168 -5.76 -12.31 4.33
N LEU A 169 -5.11 -11.34 4.98
CA LEU A 169 -3.83 -11.54 5.66
C LEU A 169 -3.97 -12.56 6.80
N ARG A 170 -4.94 -12.35 7.69
CA ARG A 170 -5.20 -13.23 8.83
C ARG A 170 -5.48 -14.65 8.35
N ASP A 171 -6.34 -14.80 7.35
CA ASP A 171 -6.75 -16.10 6.83
C ASP A 171 -5.57 -16.84 6.17
N ARG A 172 -4.49 -16.15 5.78
CA ARG A 172 -3.25 -16.77 5.26
C ARG A 172 -2.21 -17.11 6.32
N ILE A 173 -2.24 -16.41 7.45
CA ILE A 173 -1.31 -16.68 8.56
C ILE A 173 -1.79 -17.86 9.40
N PHE A 174 -3.11 -18.02 9.55
CA PHE A 174 -3.70 -18.96 10.51
C PHE A 174 -4.41 -20.19 9.90
N ASN A 175 -4.51 -20.29 8.56
CA ASN A 175 -4.96 -21.51 7.88
C ASN A 175 -3.78 -22.25 7.25
#